data_AF-A0A177WDE2-F1
#
_entry.id   AF-A0A177WDE2-F1
#
_cell.length_a   1.000
_cell.length_b   1.000
_cell.length_c   1.000
_cell.angle_alpha   90.00
_cell.angle_beta   90.00
_cell.angle_gamma   90.00
#
_symmetry.space_group_name_H-M   'P 1'
#
loop_
_entity.id
_entity.type
_entity.pdbx_description
1 polymer ?
#
loop_
_entity_poly.entity_id
_entity_poly.type
_entity_poly.pdbx_seq_one_letter_code
_entity_poly.pdbx_strand_id
1 'polypeptide(L)'
;MANNASEGARALHLERERASMLDQIQKQKDQISKDRTVKVGSDKFVAQNDWVDSELKRQTVGLVRLEDFQRIRSNLEEKKRQDDLETSLTGKTLDKSKKSKKRTTTKAVLSFDFDENGEEQDQSEGMA
;
A
#
# COMPACT_ATOMS: atom_id res chain seq x y z
N MET A 1 39.60 -46.33 10.03
CA MET A 1 39.43 -44.97 9.45
C MET A 1 38.25 -44.95 8.46
N ALA A 2 37.01 -45.19 8.93
CA ALA A 2 35.82 -45.30 8.07
C ALA A 2 34.80 -44.15 8.25
N ASN A 3 35.05 -43.24 9.20
CA ASN A 3 34.10 -42.19 9.60
C ASN A 3 34.22 -40.90 8.77
N ASN A 4 35.34 -40.67 8.07
CA ASN A 4 35.54 -39.43 7.31
C ASN A 4 34.74 -39.39 5.98
N ALA A 5 34.47 -40.55 5.37
CA ALA A 5 33.73 -40.63 4.11
C ALA A 5 32.21 -40.42 4.32
N SER A 6 31.65 -40.92 5.42
CA SER A 6 30.25 -40.70 5.79
C SER A 6 30.00 -39.28 6.29
N GLU A 7 30.98 -38.66 6.96
CA GLU A 7 30.94 -37.25 7.35
C GLU A 7 30.94 -36.30 6.14
N GLY A 8 31.68 -36.62 5.07
CA GLY A 8 31.65 -35.85 3.82
C GLY A 8 30.27 -35.86 3.13
N ALA A 9 29.60 -37.02 3.11
CA ALA A 9 28.24 -37.13 2.57
C ALA A 9 27.23 -36.34 3.41
N ARG A 10 27.37 -36.36 4.74
CA ARG A 10 26.55 -35.57 5.66
C ARG A 10 26.78 -34.07 5.48
N ALA A 11 28.02 -33.64 5.29
CA ALA A 11 28.36 -32.25 5.03
C ALA A 11 27.75 -31.74 3.71
N LEU A 12 27.81 -32.56 2.65
CA LEU A 12 27.20 -32.22 1.36
C LEU A 12 25.66 -32.09 1.46
N HIS A 13 25.01 -32.96 2.24
CA HIS A 13 23.57 -32.86 2.48
C HIS A 13 23.20 -31.55 3.20
N LEU A 14 23.93 -31.20 4.26
CA LEU A 14 23.71 -29.95 4.99
C LEU A 14 23.96 -28.71 4.13
N GLU A 15 24.95 -28.75 3.24
CA GLU A 15 25.23 -27.65 2.33
C GLU A 15 24.11 -27.48 1.29
N ARG A 16 23.57 -28.59 0.78
CA ARG A 16 22.41 -28.57 -0.11
C ARG A 16 21.16 -28.01 0.58
N GLU A 17 20.95 -28.37 1.83
CA GLU A 17 19.83 -27.87 2.64
C GLU A 17 19.96 -26.37 2.89
N ARG A 18 21.16 -25.89 3.24
CA ARG A 18 21.47 -24.45 3.34
C ARG A 18 21.20 -23.71 2.04
N ALA A 19 21.67 -24.24 0.91
CA ALA A 19 21.44 -23.65 -0.41
C ALA A 19 19.93 -23.55 -0.74
N SER A 20 19.15 -24.59 -0.43
CA SER A 20 17.69 -24.57 -0.63
C SER A 20 17.00 -23.55 0.28
N MET A 21 17.44 -23.40 1.53
CA MET A 21 16.86 -22.41 2.45
C MET A 21 17.15 -20.99 1.97
N LEU A 22 18.36 -20.72 1.49
CA LEU A 22 18.73 -19.41 0.96
C LEU A 22 17.90 -19.04 -0.28
N ASP A 23 17.66 -19.98 -1.20
CA ASP A 23 16.81 -19.76 -2.37
C ASP A 23 15.35 -19.46 -1.98
N GLN A 24 14.82 -20.17 -0.99
CA GLN A 24 13.47 -19.90 -0.46
C GLN A 24 13.37 -18.51 0.18
N ILE A 25 14.37 -18.12 0.97
CA ILE A 25 14.44 -16.78 1.58
C ILE A 25 14.50 -15.71 0.50
N GLN A 26 15.28 -15.92 -0.56
CA GLN A 26 15.39 -14.98 -1.68
C GLN A 26 14.04 -14.81 -2.39
N LYS A 27 13.37 -15.92 -2.71
CA LYS A 27 12.02 -15.91 -3.32
C LYS A 27 10.99 -15.21 -2.44
N GLN A 28 11.01 -15.45 -1.13
CA GLN A 28 10.11 -14.78 -0.20
C GLN A 28 10.40 -13.28 -0.13
N LYS A 29 11.66 -12.86 -0.10
CA LYS A 29 12.05 -11.43 -0.16
C LYS A 29 11.58 -10.75 -1.44
N ASP A 30 11.70 -11.43 -2.58
CA ASP A 30 11.23 -10.91 -3.86
C ASP A 30 9.69 -10.82 -3.90
N GLN A 31 9.00 -11.82 -3.36
CA GLN A 31 7.55 -11.83 -3.26
C GLN A 31 7.04 -10.70 -2.36
N ILE A 32 7.64 -10.55 -1.16
CA ILE A 32 7.33 -9.45 -0.24
C ILE A 32 7.64 -8.10 -0.90
N SER A 33 8.73 -7.99 -1.65
CA SER A 33 9.08 -6.74 -2.33
C SER A 33 8.05 -6.38 -3.41
N LYS A 34 7.59 -7.36 -4.20
CA LYS A 34 6.51 -7.19 -5.18
C LYS A 34 5.19 -6.80 -4.51
N ASP A 35 4.80 -7.50 -3.46
CA ASP A 35 3.53 -7.29 -2.75
C ASP A 35 3.53 -5.97 -1.96
N ARG A 36 4.68 -5.55 -1.41
CA ARG A 36 4.87 -4.24 -0.77
C ARG A 36 4.72 -3.07 -1.75
N THR A 37 5.02 -3.28 -3.04
CA THR A 37 4.74 -2.30 -4.09
C THR A 37 3.29 -2.24 -4.53
N VAL A 38 2.38 -3.03 -3.96
CA VAL A 38 0.94 -2.76 -4.09
C VAL A 38 0.69 -1.42 -3.42
N LYS A 39 0.80 -0.35 -4.21
CA LYS A 39 0.40 0.98 -3.83
C LYS A 39 -1.05 0.85 -3.41
N VAL A 40 -1.29 0.91 -2.10
CA VAL A 40 -2.60 1.30 -1.57
C VAL A 40 -2.74 2.76 -1.98
N GLY A 41 -3.01 2.97 -3.27
CA GLY A 41 -3.30 4.28 -3.81
C GLY A 41 -4.57 4.78 -3.14
N SER A 42 -4.71 6.10 -3.10
CA SER A 42 -5.93 6.81 -2.71
C SER A 42 -7.20 6.29 -3.39
N ASP A 43 -7.06 5.45 -4.42
CA ASP A 43 -8.11 4.75 -5.15
C ASP A 43 -8.90 3.74 -4.28
N LYS A 44 -8.27 3.11 -3.28
CA LYS A 44 -8.99 2.17 -2.38
C LYS A 44 -9.80 2.85 -1.27
N PHE A 45 -9.56 4.14 -1.05
CA PHE A 45 -10.29 4.97 -0.10
C PHE A 45 -10.79 6.24 -0.79
N VAL A 46 -11.47 6.08 -1.93
CA VAL A 46 -12.30 7.15 -2.46
C VAL A 46 -13.59 7.12 -1.66
N ALA A 47 -13.81 8.15 -0.84
CA ALA A 47 -15.18 8.45 -0.41
C ALA A 47 -15.97 8.65 -1.70
N GLN A 48 -16.77 7.66 -2.08
CA GLN A 48 -17.69 7.74 -3.21
C GLN A 48 -18.70 8.84 -2.87
N ASN A 49 -18.30 10.10 -3.10
CA ASN A 49 -19.25 11.19 -3.22
C ASN A 49 -20.01 10.87 -4.51
N ASP A 50 -21.14 10.18 -4.34
CA ASP A 50 -22.06 9.89 -5.42
C ASP A 50 -22.50 11.23 -5.99
N TRP A 51 -21.89 11.62 -7.11
CA TRP A 51 -22.17 12.91 -7.75
C TRP A 51 -23.66 13.02 -8.10
N VAL A 52 -24.31 11.87 -8.34
CA VAL A 52 -25.74 11.74 -8.60
C VAL A 52 -26.58 12.27 -7.43
N ASP A 53 -26.24 11.92 -6.19
CA ASP A 53 -26.99 12.37 -5.02
C ASP A 53 -26.81 13.88 -4.78
N SER A 54 -25.58 14.37 -4.97
CA SER A 54 -25.29 15.80 -4.86
C SER A 54 -26.03 16.62 -5.93
N GLU A 55 -26.05 16.14 -7.17
CA GLU A 55 -26.72 16.80 -8.28
C GLU A 55 -28.24 16.72 -8.16
N LEU A 56 -28.78 15.57 -7.74
CA LEU A 56 -30.20 15.40 -7.47
C LEU A 56 -30.66 16.39 -6.41
N LYS A 57 -29.93 16.50 -5.28
CA LYS A 57 -30.20 17.49 -4.24
C LYS A 57 -30.15 18.91 -4.77
N ARG A 58 -29.12 19.26 -5.56
CA ARG A 58 -28.98 20.60 -6.15
C ARG A 58 -30.13 20.96 -7.08
N GLN A 59 -30.60 20.02 -7.89
CA GLN A 59 -31.70 20.24 -8.84
C GLN A 59 -33.08 20.16 -8.19
N THR A 60 -33.19 19.55 -7.01
CA THR A 60 -34.47 19.31 -6.33
C THR A 60 -34.63 20.07 -5.02
N VAL A 61 -33.73 20.99 -4.71
CA VAL A 61 -33.86 21.85 -3.52
C VAL A 61 -35.05 22.83 -3.70
N GLY A 62 -36.05 22.73 -2.83
CA GLY A 62 -37.26 23.55 -2.85
C GLY A 62 -38.54 22.76 -3.07
N LEU A 63 -39.63 23.44 -3.46
CA LEU A 63 -40.90 22.80 -3.77
C LEU A 63 -40.87 22.25 -5.20
N VAL A 64 -40.80 20.93 -5.33
CA VAL A 64 -40.74 20.23 -6.61
C VAL A 64 -41.93 19.28 -6.74
N ARG A 65 -42.50 19.19 -7.95
CA ARG A 65 -43.56 18.23 -8.24
C ARG A 65 -43.00 16.82 -8.38
N LEU A 66 -43.82 15.83 -8.07
CA LEU A 66 -43.42 14.43 -8.14
C LEU A 66 -42.95 14.04 -9.55
N GLU A 67 -43.64 14.51 -10.60
CA GLU A 67 -43.25 14.20 -11.99
C GLU A 67 -41.85 14.74 -12.32
N ASP A 68 -41.56 15.97 -11.90
CA ASP A 68 -40.30 16.63 -12.19
C ASP A 68 -39.14 15.96 -11.41
N PHE A 69 -39.37 15.55 -10.16
CA PHE A 69 -38.39 14.80 -9.38
C PHE A 69 -38.06 13.44 -10.03
N GLN A 70 -39.07 12.69 -10.46
CA GLN A 70 -38.88 11.39 -11.11
C GLN A 70 -38.11 11.53 -12.43
N ARG A 71 -38.44 12.56 -13.23
CA ARG A 71 -37.73 12.87 -14.47
C ARG A 71 -36.26 13.19 -14.22
N ILE A 72 -35.96 14.07 -13.26
CA ILE A 72 -34.59 14.45 -12.90
C ILE A 72 -33.79 13.23 -12.43
N ARG A 73 -34.37 12.43 -11.54
CA ARG A 73 -33.72 11.21 -11.03
C ARG A 73 -33.41 10.21 -12.14
N SER A 74 -34.39 9.90 -13.00
CA SER A 74 -34.19 8.98 -14.13
C SER A 74 -33.08 9.46 -15.06
N ASN A 75 -33.06 10.76 -15.37
CA ASN A 75 -32.02 11.36 -16.23
C ASN A 75 -30.63 11.28 -15.60
N LEU A 76 -30.50 11.46 -14.28
CA LEU A 76 -29.20 11.35 -13.59
C LEU A 76 -28.72 9.90 -13.50
N GLU A 77 -29.62 8.95 -13.27
CA GLU A 77 -29.30 7.52 -13.26
C GLU A 77 -28.88 7.03 -14.66
N GLU A 78 -29.53 7.51 -15.72
CA GLU A 78 -29.15 7.20 -17.10
C GLU A 78 -27.78 7.78 -17.46
N LYS A 79 -27.48 9.02 -17.05
CA LYS A 79 -26.15 9.62 -17.23
C LYS A 79 -25.06 8.83 -16.51
N LYS A 80 -25.29 8.45 -15.24
CA LYS A 80 -24.33 7.60 -14.51
C LYS A 80 -24.09 6.27 -15.25
N ARG A 81 -25.15 5.65 -15.77
CA ARG A 81 -25.02 4.41 -16.55
C ARG A 81 -24.20 4.62 -17.83
N GLN A 82 -24.40 5.73 -18.54
CA GLN A 82 -23.61 6.06 -19.73
C GLN A 82 -22.15 6.28 -19.38
N ASP A 83 -21.86 7.05 -18.32
CA ASP A 83 -20.50 7.32 -17.87
C ASP A 83 -19.78 6.03 -17.42
N ASP A 84 -20.48 5.14 -16.72
CA ASP A 84 -19.97 3.82 -16.30
C ASP A 84 -19.66 2.94 -17.52
N LEU A 85 -20.55 2.95 -18.54
CA LEU A 85 -20.34 2.23 -19.79
C LEU A 85 -19.14 2.81 -20.57
N GLU A 86 -19.06 4.13 -20.73
CA GLU A 86 -17.94 4.79 -21.40
C GLU A 86 -16.61 4.51 -20.69
N THR A 87 -16.60 4.56 -19.35
CA THR A 87 -15.42 4.25 -18.54
C THR A 87 -15.01 2.77 -18.68
N SER A 88 -15.99 1.86 -18.69
CA SER A 88 -15.75 0.42 -18.91
C SER A 88 -15.18 0.14 -20.30
N LEU A 89 -15.62 0.88 -21.32
CA LEU A 89 -15.20 0.70 -22.71
C LEU A 89 -13.84 1.36 -23.00
N THR A 90 -13.55 2.52 -22.40
CA THR A 90 -12.32 3.27 -22.68
C THR A 90 -11.15 2.89 -21.79
N GLY A 91 -11.36 2.17 -20.67
CA GLY A 91 -10.28 1.68 -19.79
C GLY A 91 -9.34 2.78 -19.27
N LYS A 92 -9.71 4.05 -19.43
CA LYS A 92 -8.90 5.20 -19.03
C LYS A 92 -9.13 5.45 -17.55
N THR A 93 -8.40 4.72 -16.73
CA THR A 93 -8.10 5.19 -15.38
C THR A 93 -7.45 6.58 -15.52
N LEU A 94 -8.00 7.55 -14.80
CA LEU A 94 -7.66 8.97 -14.91
C LEU A 94 -6.30 9.26 -14.25
N ASP A 95 -5.22 8.58 -14.68
CA ASP A 95 -3.85 8.66 -14.15
C ASP A 95 -3.06 9.88 -14.67
N LYS A 96 -3.72 11.03 -14.85
CA LYS A 96 -3.10 12.24 -15.45
C LYS A 96 -3.15 13.49 -14.58
N SER A 97 -3.20 13.37 -13.26
CA SER A 97 -2.81 14.50 -12.41
C SER A 97 -2.02 14.06 -11.19
N LYS A 98 -0.91 14.77 -10.94
CA LYS A 98 0.02 14.69 -9.78
C LYS A 98 1.39 14.05 -10.06
N LYS A 99 2.09 14.60 -11.06
CA LYS A 99 3.57 14.61 -11.09
C LYS A 99 4.10 15.95 -10.57
N SER A 100 4.11 16.13 -9.26
CA SER A 100 5.00 17.02 -8.48
C SER A 100 4.83 16.57 -7.03
N LYS A 101 5.84 16.29 -6.20
CA LYS A 101 7.09 16.98 -5.92
C LYS A 101 8.00 15.98 -5.20
N LYS A 102 9.20 15.72 -5.73
CA LYS A 102 10.22 14.88 -5.09
C LYS A 102 10.70 15.62 -3.83
N ARG A 103 10.25 15.19 -2.64
CA ARG A 103 10.86 15.61 -1.36
C ARG A 103 12.02 14.65 -1.08
N THR A 104 13.20 15.22 -0.96
CA THR A 104 14.45 14.57 -0.59
C THR A 104 14.29 13.86 0.74
N THR A 105 14.57 12.56 0.75
CA THR A 105 14.63 11.72 1.94
C THR A 105 15.75 12.22 2.84
N THR A 106 15.41 12.92 3.92
CA THR A 106 16.30 13.00 5.09
C THR A 106 16.35 11.60 5.69
N LYS A 107 17.55 11.01 5.72
CA LYS A 107 17.80 9.68 6.29
C LYS A 107 17.26 9.67 7.71
N ALA A 108 16.27 8.82 7.97
CA ALA A 108 15.79 8.58 9.33
C ALA A 108 16.92 7.88 10.09
N VAL A 109 17.50 8.57 11.07
CA VAL A 109 18.38 7.95 12.06
C VAL A 109 17.49 7.04 12.90
N LEU A 110 17.77 5.74 12.84
CA LEU A 110 17.07 4.73 13.64
C LEU A 110 17.54 4.83 15.09
N SER A 111 16.61 4.62 16.03
CA SER A 111 16.82 4.68 17.49
C SER A 111 17.73 3.60 18.08
N PHE A 112 18.52 2.91 17.25
CA PHE A 112 19.49 1.90 17.66
C PHE A 112 20.92 2.44 17.75
N ASP A 113 21.17 3.66 17.28
CA ASP A 113 22.52 4.26 17.20
C ASP A 113 22.88 5.07 18.47
N PHE A 114 22.33 4.70 19.63
CA PHE A 114 22.56 5.42 20.90
C PHE A 114 23.55 4.71 21.84
N ASP A 115 24.20 3.61 21.46
CA ASP A 115 25.06 2.92 22.43
C ASP A 115 26.24 2.19 21.81
N GLU A 116 27.16 2.94 21.19
CA GLU A 116 28.55 2.43 21.06
C GLU A 116 29.64 3.52 20.89
N ASN A 117 29.47 4.76 21.42
CA ASN A 117 30.64 5.63 21.63
C ASN A 117 30.37 6.89 22.49
N GLY A 118 30.03 6.70 23.76
CA GLY A 118 29.75 7.82 24.68
C GLY A 118 30.13 7.51 26.12
N GLU A 119 31.42 7.38 26.38
CA GLU A 119 31.95 7.61 27.73
C GLU A 119 31.51 9.01 28.19
N GLU A 120 30.67 9.09 29.22
CA GLU A 120 30.88 9.91 30.42
C GLU A 120 29.60 10.06 31.26
N GLN A 121 29.77 9.69 32.54
CA GLN A 121 29.20 10.33 33.73
C GLN A 121 27.67 10.24 33.93
N ASP A 122 27.26 9.41 34.91
CA ASP A 122 26.70 9.92 36.18
C ASP A 122 26.00 8.79 36.97
N GLN A 123 26.66 8.28 38.03
CA GLN A 123 26.01 7.60 39.15
C GLN A 123 26.96 7.63 40.36
N SER A 124 26.92 8.69 41.19
CA SER A 124 27.21 8.54 42.61
C SER A 124 26.33 9.43 43.48
N GLU A 125 25.35 8.76 44.09
CA GLU A 125 24.84 8.95 45.45
C GLU A 125 23.85 10.09 45.73
N GLY A 126 22.60 9.65 45.98
CA GLY A 126 21.61 10.39 46.71
C GLY A 126 21.82 10.33 48.22
N MET A 127 21.48 11.45 48.86
CA MET A 127 20.56 11.56 50.00
C MET A 127 20.74 10.60 51.19
N ALA A 128 21.45 11.09 52.22
CA ALA A 128 21.12 10.91 53.64
C ALA A 128 21.74 12.06 54.46
#